data_AF-A0A428X301-F1
#
_entry.id   AF-A0A428X301-F1
#
_cell.length_a   1.000
_cell.length_b   1.000
_cell.length_c   1.000
_cell.angle_alpha   90.00
_cell.angle_beta   90.00
_cell.angle_gamma   90.00
#
_symmetry.space_group_name_H-M   'P 1'
#
loop_
_entity.id
_entity.type
_entity.pdbx_description
1 polymer ?
#
loop_
_entity_poly.entity_id
_entity_poly.type
_entity_poly.pdbx_seq_one_letter_code
_entity_poly.pdbx_strand_id
1 'polypeptide(L)'
;MLKINRRGRLAAVVLASVLTVGITQTVTIAPASAASQADRERVQWRALSDGRWEVRQAAAVALTKTPSPSDPDPVATFLRTGLTAAMNRAATFERNNNITLEVEKRNSRSGSFVHIGCERALRATHDDKDDFIRYGLAAAREADREDPQQEEVAKQAQADREYVASIAESDPGPQVQAAAFAAITAGEDRDIADFFSYYWAAGARLDDEAYKLAISDLDLKGTAKMARLREAALRAQAAEEGLSGEALEKARAETASAWRAVQVSATGASVDWTAEAARAAEQSARWTAVAAYAEGATTEQDWAGVVARARTDAAAWQEAVRWAEQQAAEWARLAEEAGDR
;
A
#
# COMPACT_ATOMS: atom_id res chain seq x y z
N MET A 1 -69.97 -33.34 -16.52
CA MET A 1 -71.12 -34.27 -16.36
C MET A 1 -70.66 -35.47 -15.54
N LEU A 2 -70.95 -35.52 -14.25
CA LEU A 2 -71.20 -36.77 -13.50
C LEU A 2 -71.87 -36.41 -12.17
N LYS A 3 -73.14 -36.81 -12.05
CA LYS A 3 -73.91 -36.85 -10.80
C LYS A 3 -73.36 -37.99 -9.93
N ILE A 4 -73.49 -37.89 -8.60
CA ILE A 4 -74.12 -38.91 -7.75
C ILE A 4 -74.42 -38.28 -6.37
N ASN A 5 -75.71 -38.17 -6.08
CA ASN A 5 -76.30 -38.08 -4.76
C ASN A 5 -76.18 -39.45 -4.07
N ARG A 6 -76.04 -39.50 -2.73
CA ARG A 6 -77.00 -40.25 -1.88
C ARG A 6 -76.81 -40.04 -0.39
N ARG A 7 -77.96 -39.79 0.24
CA ARG A 7 -78.27 -39.81 1.66
C ARG A 7 -78.23 -41.24 2.23
N GLY A 8 -77.87 -41.35 3.51
CA GLY A 8 -78.28 -42.41 4.45
C GLY A 8 -77.99 -41.91 5.87
N ARG A 9 -78.97 -41.42 6.65
CA ARG A 9 -79.99 -42.10 7.48
C ARG A 9 -79.44 -42.98 8.62
N LEU A 10 -79.86 -42.57 9.84
CA LEU A 10 -80.17 -43.37 11.04
C LEU A 10 -78.96 -43.92 11.83
N ALA A 11 -78.95 -43.98 13.16
CA ALA A 11 -79.86 -43.59 14.23
C ALA A 11 -79.11 -43.70 15.57
N ALA A 12 -79.62 -42.99 16.58
CA ALA A 12 -79.52 -43.25 18.02
C ALA A 12 -78.13 -43.33 18.68
N VAL A 13 -78.00 -42.72 19.86
CA VAL A 13 -77.73 -43.41 21.13
C VAL A 13 -77.42 -42.36 22.23
N VAL A 14 -78.33 -42.33 23.21
CA VAL A 14 -78.09 -42.27 24.66
C VAL A 14 -77.48 -41.00 25.26
N LEU A 15 -78.36 -40.26 25.96
CA LEU A 15 -78.03 -39.55 27.19
C LEU A 15 -77.38 -40.51 28.19
N ALA A 16 -76.14 -40.24 28.61
CA ALA A 16 -75.64 -40.71 29.88
C ALA A 16 -74.51 -39.80 30.41
N SER A 17 -74.84 -39.14 31.51
CA SER A 17 -73.98 -38.91 32.68
C SER A 17 -72.75 -38.02 32.52
N VAL A 18 -72.93 -36.80 33.02
CA VAL A 18 -71.87 -35.92 33.55
C VAL A 18 -71.06 -36.67 34.60
N LEU A 19 -69.80 -36.93 34.29
CA LEU A 19 -68.75 -37.21 35.28
C LEU A 19 -67.70 -36.12 35.13
N THR A 20 -67.84 -35.11 35.98
CA THR A 20 -66.88 -34.04 36.21
C THR A 20 -65.61 -34.66 36.81
N VAL A 21 -64.69 -35.11 35.97
CA VAL A 21 -63.31 -35.35 36.40
C VAL A 21 -62.62 -33.99 36.39
N GLY A 22 -62.57 -33.36 37.55
CA GLY A 22 -61.70 -32.22 37.80
C GLY A 22 -60.25 -32.67 37.67
N ILE A 23 -59.67 -32.56 36.48
CA ILE A 23 -58.22 -32.56 36.32
C ILE A 23 -57.77 -31.16 36.71
N THR A 24 -57.63 -30.92 38.01
CA THR A 24 -56.68 -29.91 38.49
C THR A 24 -55.30 -30.37 38.03
N GLN A 25 -54.87 -29.93 36.83
CA GLN A 25 -53.45 -29.86 36.54
C GLN A 25 -52.89 -28.79 37.47
N THR A 26 -52.53 -29.20 38.68
CA THR A 26 -51.47 -28.52 39.41
C THR A 26 -50.26 -28.54 38.49
N VAL A 27 -50.03 -27.41 37.81
CA VAL A 27 -48.72 -27.09 37.23
C VAL A 27 -47.80 -26.97 38.42
N THR A 28 -47.22 -28.10 38.81
CA THR A 28 -46.11 -28.13 39.74
C THR A 28 -44.97 -27.43 39.02
N ILE A 29 -44.77 -26.14 39.31
CA ILE A 29 -43.54 -25.45 38.95
C ILE A 29 -42.46 -26.17 39.75
N ALA A 30 -41.81 -27.13 39.12
CA ALA A 30 -40.68 -27.82 39.72
C ALA A 30 -39.67 -26.73 40.14
N PRO A 31 -39.13 -26.77 41.37
CA PRO A 31 -38.08 -25.84 41.75
C PRO A 31 -36.95 -25.97 40.72
N ALA A 32 -36.43 -24.83 40.30
CA ALA A 32 -35.24 -24.75 39.46
C ALA A 32 -34.20 -25.75 40.02
N SER A 33 -33.81 -26.74 39.22
CA SER A 33 -32.78 -27.71 39.64
C SER A 33 -31.53 -26.95 40.07
N ALA A 34 -30.74 -27.48 41.02
CA ALA A 34 -29.51 -26.82 41.46
C ALA A 34 -28.58 -26.43 40.29
N ALA A 35 -28.59 -27.22 39.21
CA ALA A 35 -27.90 -26.89 37.95
C ALA A 35 -28.46 -25.62 37.28
N SER A 36 -29.78 -25.45 37.22
CA SER A 36 -30.41 -24.25 36.64
C SER A 36 -30.28 -22.97 37.48
N GLN A 37 -30.07 -23.09 38.80
CA GLN A 37 -29.74 -21.95 39.65
C GLN A 37 -28.28 -21.52 39.46
N ALA A 38 -27.34 -22.48 39.47
CA ALA A 38 -25.94 -22.21 39.22
C ALA A 38 -25.70 -21.59 37.82
N ASP A 39 -26.46 -22.03 36.81
CA ASP A 39 -26.40 -21.47 35.47
C ASP A 39 -26.92 -20.03 35.41
N ARG A 40 -27.99 -19.69 36.15
CA ARG A 40 -28.43 -18.29 36.29
C ARG A 40 -27.40 -17.42 36.97
N GLU A 41 -26.79 -17.89 38.06
CA GLU A 41 -25.73 -17.16 38.77
C GLU A 41 -24.51 -16.89 37.87
N ARG A 42 -24.13 -17.87 37.03
CA ARG A 42 -23.06 -17.70 36.02
C ARG A 42 -23.43 -16.64 34.98
N VAL A 43 -24.66 -16.65 34.47
CA VAL A 43 -25.10 -15.65 33.49
C VAL A 43 -25.22 -14.27 34.14
N GLN A 44 -25.67 -14.18 35.39
CA GLN A 44 -25.72 -12.93 36.16
C GLN A 44 -24.33 -12.36 36.39
N TRP A 45 -23.36 -13.19 36.78
CA TRP A 45 -21.98 -12.73 36.92
C TRP A 45 -21.43 -12.17 35.61
N ARG A 46 -21.71 -12.83 34.48
CA ARG A 46 -21.32 -12.32 33.14
C ARG A 46 -22.02 -11.02 32.78
N ALA A 47 -23.31 -10.88 33.06
CA ALA A 47 -24.05 -9.65 32.81
C ALA A 47 -23.45 -8.44 33.54
N LEU A 48 -22.88 -8.66 34.73
CA LEU A 48 -22.32 -7.61 35.58
C LEU A 48 -20.82 -7.38 35.38
N SER A 49 -20.06 -8.44 35.09
CA SER A 49 -18.60 -8.44 35.25
C SER A 49 -17.80 -8.76 33.98
N ASP A 50 -18.46 -9.20 32.89
CA ASP A 50 -17.72 -9.49 31.65
C ASP A 50 -17.20 -8.16 31.04
N GLY A 51 -15.91 -8.09 30.71
CA GLY A 51 -15.30 -6.88 30.14
C GLY A 51 -15.77 -6.54 28.72
N ARG A 52 -16.61 -7.37 28.11
CA ARG A 52 -17.12 -7.19 26.74
C ARG A 52 -18.61 -6.82 26.78
N TRP A 53 -18.95 -5.61 26.35
CA TRP A 53 -20.33 -5.12 26.39
C TRP A 53 -21.34 -6.03 25.67
N GLU A 54 -20.97 -6.63 24.53
CA GLU A 54 -21.80 -7.59 23.78
C GLU A 54 -22.17 -8.83 24.60
N VAL A 55 -21.24 -9.34 25.40
CA VAL A 55 -21.46 -10.50 26.27
C VAL A 55 -22.31 -10.10 27.47
N ARG A 56 -22.06 -8.92 28.06
CA ARG A 56 -22.90 -8.38 29.15
C ARG A 56 -24.33 -8.18 28.70
N GLN A 57 -24.54 -7.53 27.56
CA GLN A 57 -25.86 -7.25 27.01
C GLN A 57 -26.59 -8.54 26.66
N ALA A 58 -25.94 -9.49 25.98
CA ALA A 58 -26.54 -10.78 25.66
C ALA A 58 -26.91 -11.59 26.91
N ALA A 59 -26.07 -11.55 27.95
CA ALA A 59 -26.37 -12.18 29.25
C ALA A 59 -27.55 -11.49 29.96
N ALA A 60 -27.61 -10.15 29.96
CA ALA A 60 -28.71 -9.39 30.53
C ALA A 60 -30.04 -9.66 29.80
N VAL A 61 -30.00 -9.75 28.46
CA VAL A 61 -31.15 -10.14 27.64
C VAL A 61 -31.58 -11.57 27.99
N ALA A 62 -30.65 -12.52 28.14
CA ALA A 62 -30.99 -13.90 28.51
C ALA A 62 -31.66 -14.01 29.89
N LEU A 63 -31.29 -13.16 30.85
CA LEU A 63 -31.89 -13.13 32.20
C LEU A 63 -33.28 -12.49 32.23
N THR A 64 -33.56 -11.57 31.31
CA THR A 64 -34.83 -10.81 31.25
C THR A 64 -35.82 -11.40 30.24
N LYS A 65 -35.35 -12.21 29.29
CA LYS A 65 -36.18 -12.84 28.27
C LYS A 65 -37.16 -13.83 28.89
N THR A 66 -38.44 -13.66 28.57
CA THR A 66 -39.50 -14.58 28.99
C THR A 66 -39.41 -15.90 28.20
N PRO A 67 -39.55 -17.07 28.86
CA PRO A 67 -39.60 -18.37 28.18
C PRO A 67 -40.69 -18.41 27.11
N SER A 68 -40.38 -19.06 25.98
CA SER A 68 -41.31 -19.21 24.86
C SER A 68 -41.29 -20.65 24.35
N PRO A 69 -42.31 -21.11 23.59
CA PRO A 69 -42.29 -22.45 22.99
C PRO A 69 -41.05 -22.74 22.13
N SER A 70 -40.46 -21.71 21.52
CA SER A 70 -39.22 -21.79 20.72
C SER A 70 -37.92 -21.70 21.54
N ASP A 71 -38.00 -21.24 22.78
CA ASP A 71 -36.87 -21.05 23.69
C ASP A 71 -37.36 -21.21 25.14
N PRO A 72 -37.58 -22.47 25.58
CA PRO A 72 -38.19 -22.76 26.87
C PRO A 72 -37.25 -22.44 28.05
N ASP A 73 -35.94 -22.30 27.80
CA ASP A 73 -34.95 -21.87 28.79
C ASP A 73 -33.91 -20.93 28.14
N PRO A 74 -34.18 -19.62 28.12
CA PRO A 74 -33.27 -18.62 27.56
C PRO A 74 -31.87 -18.61 28.18
N VAL A 75 -31.74 -18.98 29.46
CA VAL A 75 -30.46 -19.04 30.17
C VAL A 75 -29.63 -20.22 29.67
N ALA A 76 -30.25 -21.41 29.57
CA ALA A 76 -29.60 -22.58 29.00
C ALA A 76 -29.26 -22.38 27.51
N THR A 77 -30.15 -21.74 26.75
CA THR A 77 -29.90 -21.40 25.33
C THR A 77 -28.73 -20.43 25.19
N PHE A 78 -28.64 -19.39 26.04
CA PHE A 78 -27.49 -18.50 26.07
C PHE A 78 -26.20 -19.26 26.37
N LEU A 79 -26.17 -20.11 27.40
CA LEU A 79 -24.96 -20.87 27.74
C LEU A 79 -24.54 -21.84 26.64
N ARG A 80 -25.51 -22.46 25.93
CA ARG A 80 -25.25 -23.45 24.87
C ARG A 80 -24.75 -22.82 23.57
N THR A 81 -25.36 -21.72 23.12
CA THR A 81 -25.06 -21.11 21.81
C THR A 81 -24.92 -19.59 21.85
N GLY A 82 -25.69 -18.91 22.70
CA GLY A 82 -25.71 -17.44 22.75
C GLY A 82 -24.40 -16.81 23.25
N LEU A 83 -23.70 -17.46 24.17
CA LEU A 83 -22.43 -16.99 24.72
C LEU A 83 -21.35 -16.97 23.64
N THR A 84 -21.17 -18.07 22.91
CA THR A 84 -20.23 -18.14 21.79
C THR A 84 -20.57 -17.11 20.72
N ALA A 85 -21.86 -16.95 20.39
CA ALA A 85 -22.29 -15.93 19.43
C ALA A 85 -21.98 -14.50 19.91
N ALA A 86 -22.20 -14.19 21.19
CA ALA A 86 -21.88 -12.89 21.78
C ALA A 86 -20.37 -12.65 21.85
N MET A 87 -19.58 -13.68 22.16
CA MET A 87 -18.11 -13.59 22.13
C MET A 87 -17.59 -13.32 20.71
N ASN A 88 -18.17 -13.94 19.69
CA ASN A 88 -17.79 -13.70 18.30
C ASN A 88 -18.13 -12.28 17.84
N ARG A 89 -19.31 -11.76 18.22
CA ARG A 89 -19.66 -10.35 17.96
C ARG A 89 -18.72 -9.41 18.70
N ALA A 90 -18.43 -9.67 19.97
CA ALA A 90 -17.48 -8.88 20.76
C ALA A 90 -16.09 -8.82 20.11
N ALA A 91 -15.57 -9.96 19.64
CA ALA A 91 -14.28 -10.02 18.95
C ALA A 91 -14.29 -9.25 17.62
N THR A 92 -15.40 -9.32 16.87
CA THR A 92 -15.56 -8.56 15.62
C THR A 92 -15.60 -7.06 15.91
N PHE A 93 -16.35 -6.65 16.94
CA PHE A 93 -16.46 -5.26 17.35
C PHE A 93 -15.13 -4.69 17.81
N GLU A 94 -14.40 -5.42 18.66
CA GLU A 94 -13.07 -5.03 19.11
C GLU A 94 -12.09 -4.90 17.94
N ARG A 95 -12.10 -5.85 17.00
CA ARG A 95 -11.26 -5.79 15.80
C ARG A 95 -11.56 -4.52 15.00
N ASN A 96 -12.83 -4.19 14.78
CA ASN A 96 -13.23 -3.00 14.04
C ASN A 96 -12.81 -1.72 14.77
N ASN A 97 -12.95 -1.68 16.10
CA ASN A 97 -12.50 -0.55 16.90
C ASN A 97 -10.98 -0.38 16.86
N ASN A 98 -10.22 -1.46 16.99
CA ASN A 98 -8.75 -1.41 16.87
C ASN A 98 -8.33 -0.93 15.48
N ILE A 99 -8.96 -1.44 14.40
CA ILE A 99 -8.68 -0.96 13.04
C ILE A 99 -8.96 0.53 12.93
N THR A 100 -10.11 0.98 13.43
CA THR A 100 -10.50 2.40 13.39
C THR A 100 -9.48 3.25 14.13
N LEU A 101 -9.14 2.90 15.38
CA LEU A 101 -8.19 3.65 16.20
C LEU A 101 -6.78 3.67 15.61
N GLU A 102 -6.31 2.55 15.05
CA GLU A 102 -5.00 2.49 14.38
C GLU A 102 -4.98 3.36 13.11
N VAL A 103 -6.07 3.36 12.34
CA VAL A 103 -6.23 4.23 11.16
C VAL A 103 -6.23 5.69 11.56
N GLU A 104 -7.06 6.09 12.53
CA GLU A 104 -7.12 7.48 13.02
C GLU A 104 -5.79 7.92 13.62
N LYS A 105 -5.14 7.07 14.44
CA LYS A 105 -3.83 7.37 15.02
C LYS A 105 -2.78 7.59 13.93
N ARG A 106 -2.68 6.67 12.97
CA ARG A 106 -1.72 6.75 11.86
C ARG A 106 -1.94 8.00 11.01
N ASN A 107 -3.20 8.39 10.83
CA ASN A 107 -3.58 9.56 10.03
C ASN A 107 -3.51 10.88 10.82
N SER A 108 -3.10 10.83 12.09
CA SER A 108 -2.98 12.00 12.96
C SER A 108 -1.52 12.26 13.33
N ARG A 109 -1.12 13.53 13.34
CA ARG A 109 0.24 13.97 13.71
C ARG A 109 0.57 13.49 15.13
N SER A 110 1.79 13.03 15.38
CA SER A 110 2.16 12.65 16.74
C SER A 110 2.06 13.87 17.67
N GLY A 111 1.52 13.63 18.87
CA GLY A 111 1.23 14.70 19.83
C GLY A 111 -0.08 15.46 19.60
N SER A 112 -0.82 15.20 18.52
CA SER A 112 -2.17 15.75 18.35
C SER A 112 -3.16 15.13 19.36
N PHE A 113 -4.27 15.81 19.63
CA PHE A 113 -5.33 15.29 20.50
C PHE A 113 -5.92 14.00 19.96
N VAL A 114 -6.09 13.86 18.63
CA VAL A 114 -6.50 12.60 18.00
C VAL A 114 -5.42 11.53 18.20
N HIS A 115 -4.15 11.82 17.95
CA HIS A 115 -3.08 10.83 18.09
C HIS A 115 -2.97 10.32 19.53
N ILE A 116 -2.91 11.23 20.50
CA ILE A 116 -2.84 10.91 21.92
C ILE A 116 -4.11 10.17 22.35
N GLY A 117 -5.29 10.62 21.89
CA GLY A 117 -6.58 10.00 22.19
C GLY A 117 -6.66 8.56 21.70
N CYS A 118 -6.29 8.33 20.43
CA CYS A 118 -6.24 7.00 19.83
C CYS A 118 -5.18 6.11 20.49
N GLU A 119 -3.99 6.63 20.78
CA GLU A 119 -2.94 5.88 21.48
C GLU A 119 -3.38 5.45 22.89
N ARG A 120 -4.05 6.34 23.63
CA ARG A 120 -4.63 6.01 24.94
C ARG A 120 -5.74 4.98 24.81
N ALA A 121 -6.66 5.15 23.87
CA ALA A 121 -7.77 4.23 23.64
C ALA A 121 -7.28 2.83 23.24
N LEU A 122 -6.25 2.71 22.40
CA LEU A 122 -5.66 1.43 22.00
C LEU A 122 -5.14 0.61 23.19
N ARG A 123 -4.64 1.28 24.23
CA ARG A 123 -4.16 0.67 25.49
C ARG A 123 -5.26 0.46 26.54
N ALA A 124 -6.47 0.95 26.30
CA ALA A 124 -7.57 0.95 27.25
C ALA A 124 -8.47 -0.30 27.12
N THR A 125 -9.54 -0.36 27.92
CA THR A 125 -10.50 -1.47 27.89
C THR A 125 -11.36 -1.44 26.62
N HIS A 126 -12.12 -2.52 26.37
CA HIS A 126 -12.98 -2.62 25.19
C HIS A 126 -14.07 -1.53 25.20
N ASP A 127 -14.58 -1.20 26.38
CA ASP A 127 -15.61 -0.18 26.57
C ASP A 127 -15.01 1.22 26.35
N ASP A 128 -13.81 1.48 26.89
CA ASP A 128 -13.13 2.76 26.69
C ASP A 128 -12.82 3.03 25.21
N LYS A 129 -12.48 1.98 24.44
CA LYS A 129 -12.28 2.07 22.99
C LYS A 129 -13.55 2.49 22.27
N ASP A 130 -14.68 1.87 22.62
CA ASP A 130 -16.00 2.21 22.04
C ASP A 130 -16.44 3.62 22.41
N ASP A 131 -16.31 3.99 23.68
CA ASP A 131 -16.68 5.31 24.18
C ASP A 131 -15.84 6.41 23.54
N PHE A 132 -14.53 6.19 23.38
CA PHE A 132 -13.68 7.15 22.67
C PHE A 132 -14.09 7.28 21.20
N ILE A 133 -14.35 6.18 20.48
CA ILE A 133 -14.79 6.27 19.07
C ILE A 133 -16.12 7.02 18.95
N ARG A 134 -17.08 6.74 19.83
CA ARG A 134 -18.43 7.35 19.75
C ARG A 134 -18.47 8.81 20.18
N TYR A 135 -17.73 9.16 21.22
CA TYR A 135 -17.89 10.46 21.88
C TYR A 135 -16.60 11.28 21.93
N GLY A 136 -15.44 10.62 22.06
CA GLY A 136 -14.15 11.28 22.23
C GLY A 136 -13.48 11.72 20.92
N LEU A 137 -13.61 10.94 19.85
CA LEU A 137 -12.89 11.16 18.60
C LEU A 137 -13.32 12.46 17.91
N ALA A 138 -14.62 12.77 17.90
CA ALA A 138 -15.12 14.01 17.32
C ALA A 138 -14.60 15.25 18.07
N ALA A 139 -14.57 15.19 19.41
CA ALA A 139 -14.04 16.27 20.25
C ALA A 139 -12.51 16.42 20.07
N ALA A 140 -11.77 15.32 19.97
CA ALA A 140 -10.35 15.35 19.68
C ALA A 140 -10.06 15.98 18.31
N ARG A 141 -10.86 15.68 17.29
CA ARG A 141 -10.78 16.31 15.96
C ARG A 141 -11.13 17.80 15.97
N GLU A 142 -12.00 18.24 16.87
CA GLU A 142 -12.32 19.67 17.04
C GLU A 142 -11.17 20.40 17.71
N ALA A 143 -10.63 19.85 18.80
CA ALA A 143 -9.49 20.41 19.51
C ALA A 143 -8.25 20.50 18.60
N ASP A 144 -8.03 19.48 17.76
CA ASP A 144 -7.00 19.51 16.73
C ASP A 144 -7.28 20.56 15.64
N ARG A 145 -8.52 21.00 15.40
CA ARG A 145 -8.80 22.09 14.42
C ARG A 145 -8.55 23.49 14.99
N GLU A 146 -8.64 23.65 16.31
CA GLU A 146 -8.45 24.93 16.99
C GLU A 146 -6.98 25.23 17.34
N ASP A 147 -6.07 24.26 17.20
CA ASP A 147 -4.65 24.43 17.48
C ASP A 147 -3.94 25.22 16.35
N PRO A 148 -3.37 26.40 16.62
CA PRO A 148 -2.65 27.21 15.62
C PRO A 148 -1.49 26.47 14.94
N GLN A 149 -0.92 25.43 15.57
CA GLN A 149 0.10 24.59 14.94
C GLN A 149 -0.45 23.79 13.75
N GLN A 150 -1.76 23.64 13.64
CA GLN A 150 -2.41 22.88 12.57
C GLN A 150 -2.52 23.68 11.28
N GLU A 151 -2.49 25.01 11.34
CA GLU A 151 -2.37 25.84 10.14
C GLU A 151 -1.01 25.62 9.46
N GLU A 152 0.08 25.59 10.24
CA GLU A 152 1.42 25.30 9.71
C GLU A 152 1.55 23.87 9.20
N VAL A 153 0.94 22.89 9.88
CA VAL A 153 0.88 21.49 9.40
C VAL A 153 0.07 21.38 8.11
N ALA A 154 -1.07 22.07 7.99
CA ALA A 154 -1.88 22.07 6.78
C ALA A 154 -1.16 22.74 5.61
N LYS A 155 -0.43 23.84 5.86
CA LYS A 155 0.45 24.47 4.86
C LYS A 155 1.54 23.51 4.39
N GLN A 156 2.17 22.79 5.31
CA GLN A 156 3.22 21.84 4.97
C GLN A 156 2.68 20.61 4.24
N ALA A 157 1.53 20.05 4.65
CA ALA A 157 0.88 18.96 3.93
C ALA A 157 0.49 19.37 2.49
N GLN A 158 0.06 20.61 2.32
CA GLN A 158 -0.18 21.17 1.00
C GLN A 158 1.12 21.31 0.19
N ALA A 159 2.21 21.79 0.79
CA ALA A 159 3.52 21.85 0.15
C ALA A 159 4.03 20.46 -0.25
N ASP A 160 3.86 19.45 0.62
CA ASP A 160 4.23 18.06 0.34
C ASP A 160 3.44 17.51 -0.87
N ARG A 161 2.12 17.76 -0.92
CA ARG A 161 1.27 17.38 -2.07
C ARG A 161 1.72 18.05 -3.37
N GLU A 162 1.99 19.35 -3.33
CA GLU A 162 2.46 20.12 -4.49
C GLU A 162 3.84 19.63 -4.96
N TYR A 163 4.72 19.30 -4.02
CA TYR A 163 6.04 18.77 -4.34
C TYR A 163 5.94 17.39 -4.99
N VAL A 164 5.16 16.46 -4.43
CA VAL A 164 4.95 15.14 -5.04
C VAL A 164 4.24 15.25 -6.39
N ALA A 165 3.32 16.20 -6.56
CA ALA A 165 2.72 16.49 -7.87
C ALA A 165 3.77 16.94 -8.91
N SER A 166 4.74 17.77 -8.50
CA SER A 166 5.84 18.19 -9.39
C SER A 166 6.76 17.03 -9.80
N ILE A 167 6.97 16.06 -8.91
CA ILE A 167 7.68 14.81 -9.20
C ILE A 167 6.86 13.97 -10.20
N ALA A 168 5.57 13.79 -9.93
CA ALA A 168 4.69 13.02 -10.82
C ALA A 168 4.63 13.60 -12.25
N GLU A 169 4.77 14.91 -12.40
CA GLU A 169 4.77 15.57 -13.71
C GLU A 169 6.11 15.45 -14.44
N SER A 170 7.23 15.60 -13.73
CA SER A 170 8.52 15.95 -14.37
C SER A 170 9.73 15.16 -13.90
N ASP A 171 9.55 14.09 -13.11
CA ASP A 171 10.68 13.28 -12.68
C ASP A 171 11.30 12.48 -13.85
N PRO A 172 12.63 12.52 -14.05
CA PRO A 172 13.31 11.76 -15.10
C PRO A 172 13.34 10.25 -14.84
N GLY A 173 13.09 9.81 -13.61
CA GLY A 173 12.98 8.41 -13.21
C GLY A 173 11.55 7.89 -13.41
N PRO A 174 11.28 6.99 -14.37
CA PRO A 174 9.92 6.53 -14.64
C PRO A 174 9.27 5.80 -13.45
N GLN A 175 10.04 5.12 -12.60
CA GLN A 175 9.49 4.43 -11.43
C GLN A 175 9.18 5.40 -10.30
N VAL A 176 10.05 6.39 -10.04
CA VAL A 176 9.76 7.48 -9.10
C VAL A 176 8.54 8.30 -9.56
N GLN A 177 8.48 8.64 -10.84
CA GLN A 177 7.34 9.34 -11.44
C GLN A 177 6.04 8.55 -11.25
N ALA A 178 6.05 7.25 -11.54
CA ALA A 178 4.88 6.39 -11.36
C ALA A 178 4.47 6.26 -9.88
N ALA A 179 5.43 6.17 -8.97
CA ALA A 179 5.17 6.13 -7.53
C ALA A 179 4.54 7.44 -7.03
N ALA A 180 5.06 8.58 -7.48
CA ALA A 180 4.50 9.90 -7.18
C ALA A 180 3.09 10.06 -7.76
N PHE A 181 2.88 9.62 -9.01
CA PHE A 181 1.57 9.63 -9.65
C PHE A 181 0.54 8.79 -8.88
N ALA A 182 0.94 7.62 -8.38
CA ALA A 182 0.09 6.78 -7.55
C ALA A 182 -0.29 7.47 -6.23
N ALA A 183 0.67 8.13 -5.57
CA ALA A 183 0.45 8.86 -4.33
C ALA A 183 -0.53 10.03 -4.50
N ILE A 184 -0.38 10.83 -5.56
CA ILE A 184 -1.32 11.95 -5.83
C ILE A 184 -2.71 11.47 -6.26
N THR A 185 -2.80 10.31 -6.92
CA THR A 185 -4.09 9.78 -7.40
C THR A 185 -4.95 9.27 -6.25
N ALA A 186 -4.32 8.67 -5.23
CA ALA A 186 -5.00 8.31 -3.99
C ALA A 186 -5.38 9.57 -3.19
N GLY A 187 -4.48 10.56 -3.16
CA GLY A 187 -4.79 11.93 -2.73
C GLY A 187 -4.89 12.12 -1.22
N GLU A 188 -4.59 11.11 -0.41
CA GLU A 188 -4.54 11.22 1.05
C GLU A 188 -3.14 11.63 1.52
N ASP A 189 -3.04 12.42 2.61
CA ASP A 189 -1.75 12.83 3.19
C ASP A 189 -0.88 11.64 3.61
N ARG A 190 -1.54 10.53 3.92
CA ARG A 190 -0.87 9.26 4.18
C ARG A 190 -0.14 8.74 2.95
N ASP A 191 -0.71 8.80 1.76
CA ASP A 191 -0.06 8.27 0.56
C ASP A 191 1.16 9.11 0.19
N ILE A 192 1.11 10.41 0.48
CA ILE A 192 2.26 11.32 0.35
C ILE A 192 3.37 10.98 1.35
N ALA A 193 3.02 10.70 2.61
CA ALA A 193 3.99 10.27 3.61
C ALA A 193 4.58 8.87 3.31
N ASP A 194 3.73 7.92 2.88
CA ASP A 194 4.14 6.57 2.46
C ASP A 194 5.04 6.65 1.20
N PHE A 195 4.81 7.62 0.31
CA PHE A 195 5.68 7.91 -0.82
C PHE A 195 7.11 8.23 -0.37
N PHE A 196 7.32 9.24 0.47
CA PHE A 196 8.67 9.58 0.94
C PHE A 196 9.31 8.47 1.80
N SER A 197 8.50 7.78 2.60
CA SER A 197 8.99 6.76 3.53
C SER A 197 9.42 5.47 2.82
N TYR A 198 8.72 5.07 1.76
CA TYR A 198 8.87 3.74 1.15
C TYR A 198 9.01 3.80 -0.37
N TYR A 199 8.06 4.42 -1.06
CA TYR A 199 7.92 4.23 -2.50
C TYR A 199 8.92 5.03 -3.32
N TRP A 200 9.32 6.20 -2.85
CA TRP A 200 10.33 7.03 -3.48
C TRP A 200 11.68 6.30 -3.55
N ALA A 201 12.18 5.81 -2.41
CA ALA A 201 13.43 5.06 -2.36
C ALA A 201 13.39 3.75 -3.17
N ALA A 202 12.24 3.07 -3.19
CA ALA A 202 12.06 1.86 -3.97
C ALA A 202 12.05 2.15 -5.48
N GLY A 203 11.29 3.15 -5.93
CA GLY A 203 11.23 3.57 -7.32
C GLY A 203 12.60 4.03 -7.82
N ALA A 204 13.25 4.87 -7.03
CA ALA A 204 14.61 5.36 -7.29
C ALA A 204 15.63 4.24 -7.54
N ARG A 205 15.61 3.21 -6.70
CA ARG A 205 16.49 2.06 -6.85
C ARG A 205 16.23 1.32 -8.16
N LEU A 206 14.97 1.15 -8.53
CA LEU A 206 14.61 0.51 -9.80
C LEU A 206 15.04 1.35 -11.00
N ASP A 207 14.93 2.68 -10.91
CA ASP A 207 15.41 3.60 -11.94
C ASP A 207 16.94 3.55 -12.10
N ASP A 208 17.70 3.49 -11.00
CA ASP A 208 19.16 3.29 -11.02
C ASP A 208 19.55 1.92 -11.60
N GLU A 209 18.88 0.84 -11.19
CA GLU A 209 19.11 -0.51 -11.74
C GLU A 209 18.82 -0.56 -13.24
N ALA A 210 17.72 0.07 -13.69
CA ALA A 210 17.36 0.16 -15.10
C ALA A 210 18.38 1.00 -15.89
N TYR A 211 18.85 2.11 -15.32
CA TYR A 211 19.90 2.94 -15.91
C TYR A 211 21.20 2.15 -16.10
N LYS A 212 21.69 1.47 -15.05
CA LYS A 212 22.90 0.64 -15.09
C LYS A 212 22.83 -0.45 -16.15
N LEU A 213 21.66 -1.07 -16.30
CA LEU A 213 21.44 -2.05 -17.36
C LEU A 213 21.50 -1.40 -18.76
N ALA A 214 20.84 -0.26 -18.94
CA ALA A 214 20.79 0.44 -20.22
C ALA A 214 22.18 0.89 -20.68
N ILE A 215 22.98 1.49 -19.79
CA ILE A 215 24.34 1.95 -20.14
C ILE A 215 25.29 0.78 -20.43
N SER A 216 25.14 -0.34 -19.73
CA SER A 216 25.94 -1.55 -19.96
C SER A 216 25.63 -2.17 -21.33
N ASP A 217 24.35 -2.21 -21.71
CA ASP A 217 23.92 -2.67 -23.02
C ASP A 217 24.38 -1.72 -24.15
N LEU A 218 24.33 -0.40 -23.92
CA LEU A 218 24.86 0.60 -24.84
C LEU A 218 26.36 0.39 -25.08
N ASP A 219 27.15 0.23 -24.02
CA ASP A 219 28.59 -0.02 -24.09
C ASP A 219 28.91 -1.32 -24.84
N LEU A 220 28.29 -2.43 -24.46
CA LEU A 220 28.51 -3.74 -25.10
C LEU A 220 28.16 -3.73 -26.59
N LYS A 221 27.04 -3.12 -26.97
CA LYS A 221 26.63 -3.02 -28.38
C LYS A 221 27.57 -2.10 -29.16
N GLY A 222 27.96 -0.97 -28.57
CA GLY A 222 28.89 -0.02 -29.15
C GLY A 222 30.26 -0.65 -29.42
N THR A 223 30.87 -1.23 -28.39
CA THR A 223 32.20 -1.87 -28.44
C THR A 223 32.23 -3.05 -29.42
N ALA A 224 31.21 -3.92 -29.41
CA ALA A 224 31.14 -5.06 -30.34
C ALA A 224 30.98 -4.61 -31.80
N LYS A 225 30.15 -3.60 -32.06
CA LYS A 225 30.00 -3.01 -33.41
C LYS A 225 31.31 -2.39 -33.88
N MET A 226 31.98 -1.64 -33.00
CA MET A 226 33.24 -0.97 -33.31
C MET A 226 34.36 -1.96 -33.61
N ALA A 227 34.48 -3.05 -32.84
CA ALA A 227 35.45 -4.11 -33.11
C ALA A 227 35.29 -4.68 -34.53
N ARG A 228 34.06 -4.98 -34.97
CA ARG A 228 33.78 -5.48 -36.32
C ARG A 228 34.11 -4.47 -37.42
N LEU A 229 33.75 -3.20 -37.23
CA LEU A 229 34.03 -2.14 -38.20
C LEU A 229 35.54 -1.91 -38.36
N ARG A 230 36.27 -1.87 -37.24
CA ARG A 230 37.72 -1.71 -37.23
C ARG A 230 38.43 -2.89 -37.87
N GLU A 231 37.99 -4.12 -37.59
CA GLU A 231 38.53 -5.31 -38.26
C GLU A 231 38.31 -5.25 -39.78
N ALA A 232 37.12 -4.85 -40.22
CA ALA A 232 36.82 -4.68 -41.65
C ALA A 232 37.70 -3.60 -42.30
N ALA A 233 37.90 -2.46 -41.65
CA ALA A 233 38.75 -1.39 -42.13
C ALA A 233 40.24 -1.81 -42.21
N LEU A 234 40.73 -2.53 -41.20
CA LEU A 234 42.09 -3.08 -41.21
C LEU A 234 42.28 -4.14 -42.30
N ARG A 235 41.27 -4.99 -42.54
CA ARG A 235 41.31 -5.96 -43.65
C ARG A 235 41.30 -5.29 -45.02
N ALA A 236 40.51 -4.23 -45.20
CA ALA A 236 40.51 -3.43 -46.43
C ALA A 236 41.89 -2.79 -46.67
N GLN A 237 42.47 -2.20 -45.63
CA GLN A 237 43.80 -1.59 -45.68
C GLN A 237 44.89 -2.62 -46.03
N ALA A 238 44.86 -3.81 -45.44
CA ALA A 238 45.82 -4.88 -45.75
C ALA A 238 45.67 -5.41 -47.19
N ALA A 239 44.47 -5.34 -47.78
CA ALA A 239 44.23 -5.76 -49.16
C ALA A 239 44.87 -4.84 -50.21
N GLU A 240 45.30 -3.63 -49.83
CA GLU A 240 46.07 -2.74 -50.71
C GLU A 240 47.48 -3.25 -51.00
N GLU A 241 48.03 -4.10 -50.12
CA GLU A 241 49.39 -4.61 -50.25
C GLU A 241 49.57 -5.41 -51.55
N GLY A 242 50.52 -4.97 -52.39
CA GLY A 242 50.84 -5.64 -53.65
C GLY A 242 49.90 -5.32 -54.82
N LEU A 243 48.87 -4.49 -54.62
CA LEU A 243 48.05 -3.97 -55.72
C LEU A 243 48.74 -2.80 -56.43
N SER A 244 48.38 -2.59 -57.71
CA SER A 244 48.86 -1.45 -58.50
C SER A 244 47.81 -1.00 -59.52
N GLY A 245 47.97 0.23 -60.03
CA GLY A 245 47.08 0.81 -61.02
C GLY A 245 45.64 0.94 -60.53
N GLU A 246 44.68 0.67 -61.40
CA GLU A 246 43.25 0.81 -61.13
C GLU A 246 42.76 -0.07 -59.94
N ALA A 247 43.37 -1.24 -59.75
CA ALA A 247 43.04 -2.13 -58.63
C ALA A 247 43.41 -1.50 -57.27
N LEU A 248 44.54 -0.79 -57.20
CA LEU A 248 44.96 -0.09 -55.98
C LEU A 248 44.04 1.10 -55.68
N GLU A 249 43.67 1.88 -56.70
CA GLU A 249 42.74 3.01 -56.52
C GLU A 249 41.37 2.55 -56.02
N LYS A 250 40.87 1.43 -56.54
CA LYS A 250 39.63 0.82 -56.03
C LYS A 250 39.77 0.35 -54.58
N ALA A 251 40.86 -0.32 -54.23
CA ALA A 251 41.11 -0.79 -52.86
C ALA A 251 41.21 0.38 -51.87
N ARG A 252 41.89 1.47 -52.23
CA ARG A 252 41.96 2.70 -51.42
C ARG A 252 40.59 3.32 -51.17
N ALA A 253 39.73 3.35 -52.19
CA ALA A 253 38.36 3.84 -52.05
C ALA A 253 37.55 2.96 -51.08
N GLU A 254 37.74 1.64 -51.12
CA GLU A 254 37.12 0.69 -50.18
C GLU A 254 37.65 0.88 -48.75
N THR A 255 38.96 1.06 -48.56
CA THR A 255 39.58 1.37 -47.27
C THR A 255 39.05 2.68 -46.69
N ALA A 256 39.02 3.76 -47.49
CA ALA A 256 38.48 5.05 -47.06
C ALA A 256 37.00 4.95 -46.69
N SER A 257 36.21 4.15 -47.43
CA SER A 257 34.81 3.89 -47.08
C SER A 257 34.68 3.12 -45.75
N ALA A 258 35.56 2.16 -45.48
CA ALA A 258 35.54 1.38 -44.25
C ALA A 258 35.92 2.23 -43.03
N TRP A 259 36.97 3.05 -43.13
CA TRP A 259 37.33 4.01 -42.07
C TRP A 259 36.27 5.08 -41.86
N ARG A 260 35.61 5.57 -42.92
CA ARG A 260 34.44 6.45 -42.77
C ARG A 260 33.30 5.79 -42.00
N ALA A 261 33.07 4.49 -42.16
CA ALA A 261 32.07 3.78 -41.36
C ALA A 261 32.45 3.70 -39.87
N VAL A 262 33.75 3.52 -39.56
CA VAL A 262 34.28 3.61 -38.19
C VAL A 262 34.03 5.01 -37.63
N GLN A 263 34.41 6.06 -38.36
CA GLN A 263 34.23 7.45 -37.95
C GLN A 263 32.76 7.80 -37.65
N VAL A 264 31.84 7.47 -38.57
CA VAL A 264 30.41 7.73 -38.40
C VAL A 264 29.86 7.00 -37.17
N SER A 265 30.23 5.73 -36.98
CA SER A 265 29.76 4.98 -35.83
C SER A 265 30.33 5.50 -34.50
N ALA A 266 31.60 5.92 -34.48
CA ALA A 266 32.23 6.49 -33.30
C ALA A 266 31.64 7.86 -32.94
N THR A 267 31.36 8.70 -33.95
CA THR A 267 30.69 9.99 -33.77
C THR A 267 29.29 9.80 -33.17
N GLY A 268 28.51 8.85 -33.71
CA GLY A 268 27.19 8.53 -33.16
C GLY A 268 27.26 8.08 -31.69
N ALA A 269 28.18 7.17 -31.36
CA ALA A 269 28.36 6.73 -29.98
C ALA A 269 28.77 7.88 -29.04
N SER A 270 29.64 8.80 -29.48
CA SER A 270 30.03 9.97 -28.69
C SER A 270 28.82 10.87 -28.37
N VAL A 271 27.93 11.07 -29.34
CA VAL A 271 26.67 11.81 -29.14
C VAL A 271 25.75 11.10 -28.16
N ASP A 272 25.56 9.78 -28.31
CA ASP A 272 24.73 8.98 -27.40
C ASP A 272 25.27 9.07 -25.96
N TRP A 273 26.58 8.94 -25.75
CA TRP A 273 27.20 9.07 -24.43
C TRP A 273 27.09 10.49 -23.84
N THR A 274 27.13 11.52 -24.68
CA THR A 274 26.91 12.91 -24.24
C THR A 274 25.47 13.09 -23.75
N ALA A 275 24.49 12.48 -24.43
CA ALA A 275 23.09 12.49 -23.99
C ALA A 275 22.91 11.73 -22.67
N GLU A 276 23.59 10.60 -22.48
CA GLU A 276 23.58 9.87 -21.20
C GLU A 276 24.20 10.67 -20.05
N ALA A 277 25.29 11.40 -20.30
CA ALA A 277 25.88 12.30 -19.30
C ALA A 277 24.89 13.39 -18.87
N ALA A 278 24.16 13.98 -19.82
CA ALA A 278 23.12 14.97 -19.52
C ALA A 278 21.97 14.38 -18.70
N ARG A 279 21.51 13.17 -19.04
CA ARG A 279 20.46 12.45 -18.29
C ARG A 279 20.90 12.12 -16.86
N ALA A 280 22.13 11.65 -16.67
CA ALA A 280 22.69 11.40 -15.35
C ALA A 280 22.84 12.68 -14.52
N ALA A 281 23.16 13.81 -15.17
CA ALA A 281 23.25 15.10 -14.50
C ALA A 281 21.89 15.61 -14.03
N GLU A 282 20.84 15.41 -14.85
CA GLU A 282 19.47 15.72 -14.45
C GLU A 282 19.03 14.91 -13.24
N GLN A 283 19.31 13.61 -13.23
CA GLN A 283 19.07 12.74 -12.07
C GLN A 283 19.80 13.27 -10.82
N SER A 284 21.11 13.52 -10.90
CA SER A 284 21.90 14.09 -9.80
C SER A 284 21.29 15.39 -9.24
N ALA A 285 20.84 16.30 -10.12
CA ALA A 285 20.19 17.54 -9.73
C ALA A 285 18.86 17.31 -9.01
N ARG A 286 18.04 16.34 -9.46
CA ARG A 286 16.78 15.97 -8.80
C ARG A 286 16.99 15.40 -7.41
N TRP A 287 17.97 14.53 -7.26
CA TRP A 287 18.37 14.00 -5.95
C TRP A 287 18.82 15.09 -4.99
N THR A 288 19.58 16.06 -5.49
CA THR A 288 19.98 17.24 -4.72
C THR A 288 18.76 18.08 -4.30
N ALA A 289 17.79 18.27 -5.20
CA ALA A 289 16.56 19.00 -4.90
C ALA A 289 15.71 18.30 -3.82
N VAL A 290 15.61 16.96 -3.84
CA VAL A 290 14.91 16.20 -2.80
C VAL A 290 15.61 16.34 -1.45
N ALA A 291 16.94 16.30 -1.41
CA ALA A 291 17.69 16.54 -0.18
C ALA A 291 17.37 17.95 0.38
N ALA A 292 17.40 18.98 -0.47
CA ALA A 292 17.11 20.35 -0.06
C ALA A 292 15.65 20.52 0.43
N TYR A 293 14.70 19.85 -0.23
CA TYR A 293 13.30 19.83 0.20
C TYR A 293 13.16 19.22 1.60
N ALA A 294 13.75 18.03 1.79
CA ALA A 294 13.70 17.30 3.05
C ALA A 294 14.38 18.05 4.21
N GLU A 295 15.43 18.84 3.95
CA GLU A 295 16.07 19.69 4.95
C GLU A 295 15.20 20.87 5.40
N GLY A 296 14.35 21.38 4.51
CA GLY A 296 13.42 22.47 4.80
C GLY A 296 12.10 22.01 5.43
N ALA A 297 11.82 20.71 5.42
CA ALA A 297 10.57 20.16 5.88
C ALA A 297 10.45 20.17 7.40
N THR A 298 9.26 20.52 7.91
CA THR A 298 8.98 20.67 9.35
C THR A 298 8.10 19.54 9.92
N THR A 299 7.74 18.54 9.10
CA THR A 299 6.90 17.41 9.53
C THR A 299 7.69 16.32 10.25
N GLU A 300 6.99 15.49 11.03
CA GLU A 300 7.55 14.35 11.78
C GLU A 300 7.82 13.10 10.92
N GLN A 301 8.20 13.28 9.66
CA GLN A 301 8.63 12.17 8.79
C GLN A 301 10.13 11.90 9.00
N ASP A 302 10.63 10.74 8.55
CA ASP A 302 12.07 10.43 8.58
C ASP A 302 12.86 11.23 7.51
N TRP A 303 12.81 12.55 7.61
CA TRP A 303 13.53 13.45 6.70
C TRP A 303 15.04 13.26 6.76
N ALA A 304 15.57 12.89 7.93
CA ALA A 304 16.99 12.58 8.07
C ALA A 304 17.41 11.39 7.19
N GLY A 305 16.60 10.32 7.17
CA GLY A 305 16.78 9.19 6.27
C GLY A 305 16.66 9.58 4.80
N VAL A 306 15.66 10.39 4.44
CA VAL A 306 15.47 10.92 3.08
C VAL A 306 16.68 11.74 2.62
N VAL A 307 17.17 12.68 3.44
CA VAL A 307 18.34 13.52 3.13
C VAL A 307 19.60 12.66 2.93
N ALA A 308 19.85 11.71 3.83
CA ALA A 308 21.04 10.86 3.75
C ALA A 308 21.04 10.01 2.47
N ARG A 309 19.89 9.43 2.12
CA ARG A 309 19.71 8.68 0.87
C ARG A 309 19.87 9.57 -0.34
N ALA A 310 19.18 10.72 -0.36
CA ALA A 310 19.21 11.64 -1.48
C ALA A 310 20.62 12.09 -1.83
N ARG A 311 21.44 12.40 -0.82
CA ARG A 311 22.84 12.78 -1.01
C ARG A 311 23.71 11.64 -1.53
N THR A 312 23.48 10.43 -1.03
CA THR A 312 24.21 9.24 -1.49
C THR A 312 23.91 8.96 -2.97
N ASP A 313 22.63 9.00 -3.34
CA ASP A 313 22.20 8.74 -4.71
C ASP A 313 22.65 9.87 -5.66
N ALA A 314 22.58 11.14 -5.24
CA ALA A 314 23.15 12.27 -6.00
C ALA A 314 24.65 12.07 -6.30
N ALA A 315 25.43 11.62 -5.31
CA ALA A 315 26.85 11.34 -5.50
C ALA A 315 27.10 10.19 -6.49
N ALA A 316 26.29 9.12 -6.42
CA ALA A 316 26.37 8.00 -7.36
C ALA A 316 26.02 8.43 -8.80
N TRP A 317 25.00 9.27 -8.98
CA TRP A 317 24.66 9.85 -10.28
C TRP A 317 25.77 10.77 -10.81
N GLN A 318 26.46 11.51 -9.93
CA GLN A 318 27.62 12.31 -10.33
C GLN A 318 28.82 11.44 -10.78
N GLU A 319 28.97 10.23 -10.25
CA GLU A 319 29.91 9.25 -10.79
C GLU A 319 29.50 8.76 -12.18
N ALA A 320 28.21 8.49 -12.38
CA ALA A 320 27.67 8.12 -13.70
C ALA A 320 27.88 9.21 -14.75
N VAL A 321 27.71 10.50 -14.40
CA VAL A 321 28.03 11.65 -15.28
C VAL A 321 29.48 11.57 -15.73
N ARG A 322 30.42 11.48 -14.78
CA ARG A 322 31.86 11.45 -15.08
C ARG A 322 32.24 10.27 -15.97
N TRP A 323 31.62 9.11 -15.73
CA TRP A 323 31.86 7.93 -16.55
C TRP A 323 31.33 8.09 -17.98
N ALA A 324 30.10 8.61 -18.15
CA ALA A 324 29.51 8.87 -19.46
C ALA A 324 30.31 9.94 -20.25
N GLU A 325 30.79 10.99 -19.59
CA GLU A 325 31.68 12.00 -20.19
C GLU A 325 33.00 11.39 -20.68
N GLN A 326 33.60 10.49 -19.89
CA GLN A 326 34.81 9.76 -20.30
C GLN A 326 34.55 8.90 -21.54
N GLN A 327 33.43 8.18 -21.57
CA GLN A 327 33.04 7.40 -22.74
C GLN A 327 32.84 8.30 -23.97
N ALA A 328 32.10 9.40 -23.83
CA ALA A 328 31.89 10.35 -24.92
C ALA A 328 33.22 10.85 -25.52
N ALA A 329 34.20 11.17 -24.67
CA ALA A 329 35.53 11.61 -25.08
C ALA A 329 36.34 10.48 -25.77
N GLU A 330 36.27 9.25 -25.27
CA GLU A 330 36.93 8.10 -25.89
C GLU A 330 36.39 7.83 -27.30
N TRP A 331 35.06 7.88 -27.48
CA TRP A 331 34.41 7.71 -28.79
C TRP A 331 34.71 8.87 -29.74
N ALA A 332 34.78 10.10 -29.25
CA ALA A 332 35.19 11.26 -30.05
C ALA A 332 36.62 11.10 -30.57
N ARG A 333 37.56 10.69 -29.71
CA ARG A 333 38.95 10.41 -30.12
C ARG A 333 39.02 9.31 -31.18
N LEU A 334 38.24 8.23 -31.04
CA LEU A 334 38.18 7.17 -32.06
C LEU A 334 37.62 7.67 -33.40
N ALA A 335 36.67 8.60 -33.38
CA ALA A 335 36.16 9.25 -34.59
C ALA A 335 37.24 10.11 -35.27
N GLU A 336 38.03 10.87 -34.52
CA GLU A 336 39.15 11.67 -35.04
C GLU A 336 40.21 10.76 -35.66
N GLU A 337 40.67 9.72 -34.93
CA GLU A 337 41.66 8.75 -35.42
C GLU A 337 41.22 8.05 -36.71
N ALA A 338 39.91 7.79 -36.88
CA ALA A 338 39.35 7.19 -38.07
C ALA A 338 39.18 8.19 -39.23
N GLY A 339 39.00 9.48 -38.95
CA GLY A 339 38.91 10.53 -39.96
C GLY A 339 40.26 10.90 -40.58
N ASP A 340 41.34 10.68 -39.84
CA ASP A 340 42.73 10.90 -40.29
C ASP A 340 43.30 9.75 -41.14
N ARG A 341 42.54 8.66 -41.34
CA ARG A 341 42.90 7.45 -42.11
C ARG A 341 42.34 7.48 -43.53
#